data_AF-X0ZU22-F1
#
_entry.id   AF-X0ZU22-F1
#
_cell.length_a   1.000
_cell.length_b   1.000
_cell.length_c   1.000
_cell.angle_alpha   90.00
_cell.angle_beta   90.00
_cell.angle_gamma   90.00
#
_symmetry.space_group_name_H-M   'P 1'
#
loop_
_entity.id
_entity.type
_entity.pdbx_description
1 polymer ?
#
loop_
_entity_poly.entity_id
_entity_poly.type
_entity_poly.pdbx_seq_one_letter_code
_entity_poly.pdbx_strand_id
1 'polypeptide(L)'
;IKEGFYYDFETKKSVAIGDLSLIEKEMKKIIKSNCKFERSEIRKQEAKILFKDNPYKIELIDDIEDKKVSVYYSGDFVDLCSGPHIPSTGKVGAFKLLSIAGAYWRGSEKNKMLVRIYGTSFFRKEELKNYLERLEKAKRSDHRKIGKDLDLFSFLLL
;
A
#
# COMPACT_ATOMS: atom_id res chain seq x y z
N ILE A 1 -5.98 8.58 -4.70
CA ILE A 1 -6.38 8.22 -3.32
C ILE A 1 -6.46 9.52 -2.53
N LYS A 2 -7.52 9.75 -1.74
CA LYS A 2 -7.69 11.04 -1.03
C LYS A 2 -7.19 10.99 0.43
N GLU A 3 -7.36 9.86 1.13
CA GLU A 3 -7.07 9.75 2.58
C GLU A 3 -6.41 8.41 2.94
N GLY A 4 -5.21 8.16 2.40
CA GLY A 4 -4.43 6.97 2.72
C GLY A 4 -3.45 6.58 1.62
N PHE A 5 -3.06 5.31 1.63
CA PHE A 5 -2.14 4.70 0.68
C PHE A 5 -2.63 3.31 0.29
N TYR A 6 -2.07 2.77 -0.79
CA TYR A 6 -2.13 1.36 -1.08
C TYR A 6 -0.76 0.86 -1.56
N TYR A 7 -0.56 -0.45 -1.54
CA TYR A 7 0.57 -1.09 -2.20
C TYR A 7 0.09 -2.39 -2.85
N ASP A 8 0.58 -2.65 -4.07
CA ASP A 8 0.23 -3.83 -4.86
C ASP A 8 1.32 -4.89 -4.70
N PHE A 9 0.91 -6.10 -4.36
CA PHE A 9 1.81 -7.21 -4.09
C PHE A 9 1.50 -8.39 -5.01
N GLU A 10 2.53 -8.95 -5.64
CA GLU A 10 2.46 -10.30 -6.16
C GLU A 10 2.82 -11.27 -5.02
N THR A 11 1.85 -12.08 -4.60
CA THR A 11 2.04 -13.06 -3.52
C THR A 11 1.73 -14.46 -4.01
N LYS A 12 2.54 -15.45 -3.59
CA LYS A 12 2.25 -16.87 -3.87
C LYS A 12 1.12 -17.42 -3.00
N LYS A 13 0.94 -16.83 -1.81
CA LYS A 13 -0.11 -17.18 -0.85
C LYS A 13 -1.19 -16.12 -0.86
N SER A 14 -2.44 -16.53 -0.69
CA SER A 14 -3.55 -15.61 -0.49
C SER A 14 -3.33 -14.81 0.80
N VAL A 15 -3.56 -13.49 0.74
CA VAL A 15 -3.55 -12.63 1.93
C VAL A 15 -4.98 -12.51 2.43
N ALA A 16 -5.24 -12.97 3.64
CA ALA A 16 -6.53 -12.86 4.30
C ALA A 16 -6.62 -11.57 5.11
N ILE A 17 -7.85 -11.14 5.45
CA ILE A 17 -8.09 -9.97 6.30
C ILE A 17 -7.41 -10.13 7.67
N GLY A 18 -7.35 -11.37 8.20
CA GLY A 18 -6.65 -11.67 9.46
C GLY A 18 -5.15 -11.38 9.41
N ASP A 19 -4.52 -11.54 8.24
CA ASP A 19 -3.08 -11.32 8.06
C ASP A 19 -2.69 -9.84 8.16
N LEU A 20 -3.63 -8.91 7.93
CA LEU A 20 -3.37 -7.47 8.11
C LEU A 20 -2.88 -7.15 9.51
N SER A 21 -3.38 -7.86 10.53
CA SER A 21 -2.93 -7.67 11.92
C SER A 21 -1.46 -8.09 12.13
N LEU A 22 -1.01 -9.13 11.43
CA LEU A 22 0.37 -9.61 11.45
C LEU A 22 1.29 -8.63 10.71
N ILE A 23 0.84 -8.11 9.56
CA ILE A 23 1.56 -7.09 8.79
C ILE A 23 1.70 -5.81 9.61
N GLU A 24 0.62 -5.32 10.25
CA GLU A 24 0.68 -4.16 11.14
C GLU A 24 1.65 -4.37 12.32
N LYS A 25 1.72 -5.59 12.87
CA LYS A 25 2.66 -5.92 13.93
C LYS A 25 4.10 -5.83 13.44
N GLU A 26 4.40 -6.31 12.23
CA GLU A 26 5.73 -6.22 11.64
C GLU A 26 6.11 -4.78 11.29
N MET A 27 5.18 -4.02 10.69
CA MET A 27 5.36 -2.57 10.46
C MET A 27 5.71 -1.84 11.76
N LYS A 28 5.04 -2.15 12.88
CA LYS A 28 5.38 -1.57 14.20
C LYS A 28 6.78 -1.94 14.68
N LYS A 29 7.30 -3.14 14.35
CA LYS A 29 8.69 -3.50 14.68
C LYS A 29 9.68 -2.65 13.86
N ILE A 30 9.43 -2.48 12.56
CA ILE A 30 10.26 -1.65 11.67
C ILE A 30 10.23 -0.16 12.07
N ILE A 31 9.08 0.32 12.55
CA ILE A 31 8.98 1.69 13.07
C ILE A 31 9.83 1.84 14.35
N LYS A 32 9.82 0.82 15.22
CA LYS A 32 10.64 0.80 16.43
C LYS A 32 12.14 0.72 16.16
N SER A 33 12.58 0.10 15.06
CA SER A 33 14.00 0.08 14.68
C SER A 33 14.52 1.44 14.21
N ASN A 34 13.63 2.38 13.89
CA ASN A 34 13.97 3.77 13.54
C ASN A 34 15.05 3.91 12.46
N CYS A 35 14.99 3.07 11.42
CA CYS A 35 15.89 3.13 10.29
C CYS A 35 15.74 4.45 9.53
N LYS A 36 16.86 5.06 9.13
CA LYS A 36 16.84 6.27 8.29
C LYS A 36 16.36 5.93 6.89
N PHE A 37 15.72 6.90 6.24
CA PHE A 37 15.46 6.83 4.80
C PHE A 37 16.57 7.55 4.06
N GLU A 38 17.35 6.81 3.28
CA GLU A 38 18.47 7.34 2.52
C GLU A 38 18.13 7.37 1.04
N ARG A 39 18.07 8.58 0.47
CA ARG A 39 17.81 8.79 -0.95
C ARG A 39 19.12 8.70 -1.73
N SER A 40 19.11 7.93 -2.80
CA SER A 40 20.20 7.91 -3.78
C SER A 40 19.66 8.10 -5.20
N GLU A 41 20.41 8.82 -6.03
CA GLU A 41 20.14 8.93 -7.47
C GLU A 41 21.14 8.08 -8.24
N ILE A 42 20.64 7.05 -8.90
CA ILE A 42 21.45 6.05 -9.60
C ILE A 42 21.05 6.00 -11.07
N ARG A 43 21.92 5.47 -11.92
CA ARG A 43 21.62 5.30 -13.35
C ARG A 43 20.55 4.22 -13.52
N LYS A 44 19.73 4.32 -14.59
CA LYS A 44 18.71 3.29 -14.90
C LYS A 44 19.29 1.87 -14.91
N GLN A 45 20.49 1.70 -15.49
CA GLN A 45 21.15 0.40 -15.58
C GLN A 45 21.47 -0.19 -14.20
N GLU A 46 21.96 0.64 -13.27
CA GLU A 46 22.24 0.23 -11.88
C GLU A 46 20.95 -0.13 -11.15
N ALA A 47 19.88 0.67 -11.35
CA ALA A 47 18.57 0.39 -10.79
C ALA A 47 17.99 -0.93 -11.30
N LYS A 48 18.19 -1.25 -12.59
CA LYS A 48 17.76 -2.52 -13.17
C LYS A 48 18.50 -3.72 -12.57
N ILE A 49 19.78 -3.57 -12.26
CA ILE A 49 20.54 -4.61 -11.55
C ILE A 49 20.00 -4.79 -10.13
N LEU A 50 19.73 -3.67 -9.44
CA LEU A 50 19.19 -3.65 -8.08
C LEU A 50 17.81 -4.32 -7.97
N PHE A 51 16.95 -4.13 -8.98
CA PHE A 51 15.59 -4.66 -9.02
C PHE A 51 15.41 -5.82 -10.00
N LYS A 52 16.49 -6.54 -10.35
CA LYS A 52 16.48 -7.62 -11.36
C LYS A 52 15.42 -8.69 -11.11
N ASP A 53 15.10 -8.96 -9.84
CA ASP A 53 14.14 -9.97 -9.41
C ASP A 53 12.71 -9.42 -9.27
N ASN A 54 12.48 -8.15 -9.61
CA ASN A 54 11.18 -7.49 -9.54
C ASN A 54 10.77 -6.96 -10.93
N PRO A 55 10.05 -7.75 -11.74
CA PRO A 55 9.70 -7.39 -13.12
C PRO A 55 8.89 -6.08 -13.19
N TYR A 56 8.02 -5.83 -12.22
CA TYR A 56 7.21 -4.60 -12.16
C TYR A 56 8.08 -3.34 -12.04
N LYS A 57 9.11 -3.38 -11.20
CA LYS A 57 10.03 -2.25 -11.06
C LYS A 57 10.91 -2.08 -12.29
N ILE A 58 11.30 -3.15 -12.97
CA ILE A 58 12.03 -3.06 -14.24
C ILE A 58 11.20 -2.32 -15.29
N GLU A 59 9.93 -2.70 -15.46
CA GLU A 59 9.02 -2.00 -16.37
C GLU A 59 8.84 -0.52 -15.99
N LEU A 60 8.66 -0.22 -14.70
CA LEU A 60 8.56 1.18 -14.24
C LEU A 60 9.82 1.98 -14.51
N ILE A 61 11.00 1.37 -14.32
CA ILE A 61 12.27 2.02 -14.67
C ILE A 61 12.29 2.29 -16.16
N ASP A 62 11.90 1.34 -17.01
CA ASP A 62 11.95 1.52 -18.46
C ASP A 62 11.12 2.69 -18.96
N ASP A 63 9.94 2.93 -18.37
CA ASP A 63 9.06 4.04 -18.70
C ASP A 63 9.59 5.42 -18.31
N ILE A 64 10.55 5.51 -17.39
CA ILE A 64 11.10 6.81 -16.95
C ILE A 64 12.00 7.39 -18.05
N GLU A 65 11.68 8.55 -18.60
CA GLU A 65 12.50 9.16 -19.66
C GLU A 65 13.91 9.55 -19.18
N ASP A 66 14.05 9.91 -17.89
CA ASP A 66 15.31 10.33 -17.30
C ASP A 66 16.36 9.22 -17.24
N LYS A 67 17.62 9.59 -17.47
CA LYS A 67 18.78 8.67 -17.39
C LYS A 67 19.10 8.19 -15.97
N LYS A 68 18.56 8.88 -14.96
CA LYS A 68 18.73 8.57 -13.54
C LYS A 68 17.36 8.38 -12.90
N VAL A 69 17.32 7.51 -11.90
CA VAL A 69 16.15 7.27 -11.07
C VAL A 69 16.53 7.43 -9.61
N SER A 70 15.55 7.76 -8.77
CA SER A 70 15.77 7.82 -7.32
C SER A 70 15.30 6.54 -6.65
N VAL A 71 16.11 6.10 -5.70
CA VAL A 71 15.83 4.96 -4.84
C VAL A 71 15.96 5.37 -3.38
N TYR A 72 15.18 4.72 -2.52
CA TYR A 72 15.19 4.95 -1.08
C TYR A 72 15.58 3.68 -0.36
N TYR A 73 16.62 3.76 0.46
CA TYR A 73 17.05 2.69 1.35
C TYR A 73 16.47 2.90 2.75
N SER A 74 16.05 1.80 3.39
CA SER A 74 15.59 1.78 4.78
C SER A 74 15.97 0.46 5.43
N GLY A 75 17.11 0.45 6.13
CA GLY A 75 17.72 -0.80 6.59
C GLY A 75 18.03 -1.71 5.40
N ASP A 76 17.54 -2.94 5.44
CA ASP A 76 17.75 -3.94 4.38
C ASP A 76 16.78 -3.80 3.19
N PHE A 77 15.85 -2.84 3.26
CA PHE A 77 14.85 -2.62 2.22
C PHE A 77 15.26 -1.49 1.28
N VAL A 78 15.00 -1.67 -0.02
CA VAL A 78 15.18 -0.64 -1.04
C VAL A 78 13.95 -0.53 -1.94
N ASP A 79 13.53 0.71 -2.20
CA ASP A 79 12.38 1.00 -3.05
C ASP A 79 12.68 2.01 -4.16
N LEU A 80 11.99 1.87 -5.28
CA LEU A 80 12.02 2.82 -6.39
C LEU A 80 10.93 3.86 -6.12
N CYS A 81 11.31 5.08 -5.76
CA CYS A 81 10.35 6.13 -5.41
C CYS A 81 10.97 7.51 -5.66
N SER A 82 10.16 8.46 -6.12
CA SER A 82 10.56 9.87 -6.30
C SER A 82 10.59 10.65 -4.99
N GLY A 83 9.82 10.22 -3.98
CA GLY A 83 9.70 10.89 -2.69
C GLY A 83 8.93 12.22 -2.74
N PRO A 84 9.06 13.07 -1.70
CA PRO A 84 9.94 12.90 -0.54
C PRO A 84 9.44 11.86 0.48
N HIS A 85 10.37 11.30 1.26
CA HIS A 85 10.07 10.46 2.43
C HIS A 85 10.28 11.24 3.72
N ILE A 86 9.64 10.78 4.80
CA ILE A 86 9.98 11.19 6.16
C ILE A 86 11.44 10.83 6.49
N PRO A 87 12.09 11.46 7.50
CA PRO A 87 13.51 11.24 7.77
C PRO A 87 13.89 9.82 8.24
N SER A 88 12.98 9.14 8.95
CA SER A 88 13.21 7.78 9.46
C SER A 88 11.89 7.04 9.69
N THR A 89 11.94 5.71 9.75
CA THR A 89 10.77 4.86 10.04
C THR A 89 10.14 5.19 11.39
N GLY A 90 10.92 5.66 12.36
CA GLY A 90 10.43 6.07 13.68
C GLY A 90 9.58 7.35 13.66
N LYS A 91 9.54 8.07 12.53
CA LYS A 91 8.67 9.24 12.34
C LYS A 91 7.29 8.87 11.75
N VAL A 92 7.04 7.59 11.45
CA VAL A 92 5.70 7.15 11.08
C VAL A 92 4.76 7.32 12.27
N GLY A 93 3.66 8.03 12.05
CA GLY A 93 2.64 8.28 13.08
C GLY A 93 1.70 7.09 13.30
N ALA A 94 0.45 7.39 13.62
CA ALA A 94 -0.58 6.38 13.79
C ALA A 94 -1.08 5.89 12.43
N PHE A 95 -1.09 4.57 12.21
CA PHE A 95 -1.53 3.98 10.94
C PHE A 95 -2.49 2.80 11.16
N LYS A 96 -3.24 2.46 10.10
CA LYS A 96 -4.14 1.29 10.06
C LYS A 96 -4.24 0.73 8.65
N LEU A 97 -4.17 -0.58 8.50
CA LEU A 97 -4.55 -1.29 7.26
C LEU A 97 -6.07 -1.51 7.25
N LEU A 98 -6.70 -1.23 6.12
CA LEU A 98 -8.15 -1.08 6.00
C LEU A 98 -8.81 -2.26 5.29
N SER A 99 -8.31 -2.61 4.11
CA SER A 99 -8.94 -3.61 3.24
C SER A 99 -7.93 -4.21 2.26
N ILE A 100 -8.35 -5.31 1.64
CA ILE A 100 -7.63 -6.00 0.57
C ILE A 100 -8.54 -5.98 -0.65
N ALA A 101 -7.96 -5.74 -1.83
CA ALA A 101 -8.64 -5.85 -3.11
C ALA A 101 -7.74 -6.53 -4.15
N GLY A 102 -8.33 -7.04 -5.22
CA GLY A 102 -7.58 -7.38 -6.43
C GLY A 102 -7.32 -6.13 -7.27
N ALA A 103 -6.13 -6.02 -7.85
CA ALA A 103 -5.80 -4.99 -8.83
C ALA A 103 -5.01 -5.62 -9.99
N TYR A 104 -5.39 -5.29 -11.21
CA TYR A 104 -4.61 -5.73 -12.37
C TYR A 104 -3.46 -4.79 -12.65
N TRP A 105 -2.29 -5.34 -12.97
CA TRP A 105 -1.14 -4.54 -13.38
C TRP A 105 -1.49 -3.64 -14.56
N ARG A 106 -1.09 -2.36 -14.52
CA ARG A 106 -1.48 -1.30 -15.49
C ARG A 106 -2.99 -1.10 -15.66
N GLY A 107 -3.82 -1.65 -14.77
CA GLY A 107 -5.28 -1.55 -14.85
C GLY A 107 -5.91 -2.39 -15.97
N SER A 108 -5.18 -3.33 -16.57
CA SER A 108 -5.68 -4.18 -17.65
C SER A 108 -5.90 -5.61 -17.15
N GLU A 109 -7.12 -6.12 -17.29
CA GLU A 109 -7.50 -7.51 -16.93
C GLU A 109 -6.68 -8.60 -17.64
N LYS A 110 -6.03 -8.25 -18.75
CA LYS A 110 -5.13 -9.15 -19.49
C LYS A 110 -3.80 -9.38 -18.77
N ASN A 111 -3.47 -8.53 -17.80
CA ASN A 111 -2.22 -8.60 -17.06
C ASN A 111 -2.39 -9.37 -15.74
N LYS A 112 -1.26 -9.61 -15.06
CA LYS A 112 -1.25 -10.29 -13.77
C LYS A 112 -2.17 -9.58 -12.76
N MET A 113 -3.00 -10.36 -12.08
CA MET A 113 -3.76 -9.90 -10.91
C MET A 113 -2.84 -9.84 -9.69
N LEU A 114 -2.78 -8.68 -9.05
CA LEU A 114 -2.02 -8.37 -7.84
C LEU A 114 -2.97 -8.21 -6.65
N VAL A 115 -2.43 -8.37 -5.44
CA VAL A 115 -3.12 -8.12 -4.19
C VAL A 115 -2.83 -6.68 -3.75
N ARG A 116 -3.85 -5.83 -3.78
CA ARG A 116 -3.78 -4.45 -3.29
C ARG A 116 -4.18 -4.38 -1.82
N ILE A 117 -3.29 -3.90 -0.98
CA ILE A 117 -3.59 -3.64 0.44
C ILE A 117 -3.75 -2.14 0.64
N TYR A 118 -4.91 -1.73 1.16
CA TYR A 118 -5.19 -0.34 1.50
C TYR A 118 -4.83 -0.06 2.96
N GLY A 119 -4.29 1.13 3.20
CA GLY A 119 -4.01 1.64 4.54
C GLY A 119 -4.16 3.14 4.64
N THR A 120 -4.10 3.65 5.86
CA THR A 120 -4.13 5.08 6.17
C THR A 120 -3.13 5.40 7.28
N SER A 121 -2.67 6.63 7.33
CA SER A 121 -1.68 7.10 8.32
C SER A 121 -1.94 8.56 8.67
N PHE A 122 -1.76 8.89 9.95
CA PHE A 122 -1.94 10.21 10.54
C PHE A 122 -0.81 10.51 11.51
N PHE A 123 -0.53 11.79 11.77
CA PHE A 123 0.49 12.16 12.76
C PHE A 123 0.07 11.79 14.18
N ARG A 124 -1.20 11.99 14.53
CA ARG A 124 -1.73 11.71 15.88
C ARG A 124 -2.71 10.55 15.90
N LYS A 125 -2.78 9.87 17.05
CA LYS A 125 -3.70 8.73 17.26
C LYS A 125 -5.16 9.16 17.24
N GLU A 126 -5.45 10.35 17.75
CA GLU A 126 -6.79 10.92 17.81
C GLU A 126 -7.34 11.16 16.40
N GLU A 127 -6.51 11.63 15.47
CA GLU A 127 -6.89 11.84 14.07
C GLU A 127 -7.25 10.52 13.39
N LEU A 128 -6.40 9.49 13.57
CA LEU A 128 -6.69 8.15 13.07
C LEU A 128 -7.99 7.60 13.65
N LYS A 129 -8.20 7.76 14.97
CA LYS A 129 -9.44 7.31 15.62
C LYS A 129 -10.67 7.99 15.01
N ASN A 130 -10.64 9.31 14.89
CA ASN A 130 -11.73 10.09 14.30
C ASN A 130 -12.00 9.68 12.85
N TYR A 131 -10.95 9.39 12.07
CA TYR A 131 -11.07 8.90 10.71
C TYR A 131 -11.75 7.53 10.64
N LEU A 132 -11.31 6.58 11.47
CA LEU A 132 -11.91 5.24 11.52
C LEU A 132 -13.38 5.28 11.97
N GLU A 133 -13.73 6.16 12.92
CA GLU A 133 -15.12 6.38 13.31
C GLU A 133 -15.99 6.92 12.16
N ARG A 134 -15.45 7.84 11.35
CA ARG A 134 -16.15 8.35 10.15
C ARG A 134 -16.36 7.24 9.12
N LEU A 135 -15.36 6.39 8.89
CA LEU A 135 -15.50 5.24 7.99
C LEU A 135 -16.56 4.25 8.49
N GLU A 136 -16.59 3.94 9.78
CA GLU A 136 -17.61 3.06 10.35
C GLU A 136 -19.02 3.65 10.24
N LYS A 137 -19.18 4.96 10.49
CA LYS A 137 -20.45 5.66 10.26
C LYS A 137 -20.89 5.58 8.79
N ALA A 138 -19.97 5.84 7.85
CA ALA A 138 -20.27 5.76 6.42
C ALA A 138 -20.68 4.35 5.98
N LYS A 139 -20.01 3.30 6.48
CA LYS A 139 -20.37 1.90 6.19
C LYS A 139 -21.77 1.52 6.68
N ARG A 140 -22.24 2.11 7.80
CA ARG A 140 -23.60 1.87 8.31
C ARG A 140 -24.67 2.47 7.38
N SER A 141 -24.33 3.54 6.68
CA SER A 141 -25.19 4.22 5.70
C SER A 141 -25.09 3.64 4.29
N ASP A 142 -24.37 2.52 4.08
CA ASP A 142 -24.21 1.92 2.76
C ASP A 142 -25.54 1.30 2.30
N HIS A 143 -26.12 1.81 1.21
CA HIS A 143 -27.39 1.33 0.67
C HIS A 143 -27.39 -0.16 0.32
N ARG A 144 -26.23 -0.76 0.00
CA ARG A 144 -26.11 -2.20 -0.26
C ARG A 144 -26.26 -3.00 1.03
N LYS A 145 -25.73 -2.46 2.13
CA LYS A 145 -25.85 -3.05 3.45
C LYS A 145 -27.28 -2.88 3.98
N ILE A 146 -27.80 -1.65 3.95
CA ILE A 146 -29.17 -1.34 4.39
C ILE A 146 -30.19 -2.12 3.57
N GLY A 147 -30.01 -2.16 2.24
CA GLY A 147 -30.91 -2.90 1.34
C GLY A 147 -30.93 -4.40 1.60
N LYS A 148 -29.79 -4.98 1.96
CA LYS A 148 -29.71 -6.38 2.40
C LYS A 148 -30.32 -6.58 3.80
N ASP A 149 -29.96 -5.73 4.76
CA ASP A 149 -30.38 -5.85 6.16
C ASP A 149 -31.90 -5.63 6.32
N LEU A 150 -32.51 -4.80 5.47
CA LEU A 150 -33.94 -4.51 5.42
C LEU A 150 -34.69 -5.26 4.30
N ASP A 151 -34.04 -6.20 3.63
CA ASP A 151 -34.59 -7.00 2.52
C ASP A 151 -35.30 -6.16 1.42
N LEU A 152 -34.72 -5.01 1.08
CA LEU A 152 -35.25 -4.10 0.06
C LEU A 152 -34.93 -4.58 -1.36
N PHE A 153 -33.80 -5.27 -1.54
CA PHE A 153 -33.38 -5.86 -2.80
C PHE A 153 -32.29 -6.92 -2.58
N SER A 154 -32.17 -7.84 -3.54
CA SER A 154 -31.11 -8.85 -3.59
C SER A 154 -30.51 -8.91 -4.99
N PHE A 155 -29.20 -9.13 -5.08
CA PHE A 155 -28.55 -9.43 -6.35
C PHE A 155 -28.55 -10.95 -6.56
N LEU A 156 -29.26 -11.44 -7.58
CA LEU A 156 -29.05 -12.81 -8.05
C LEU A 156 -27.72 -12.84 -8.81
N LEU A 157 -26.75 -13.59 -8.27
CA LEU A 157 -25.63 -14.08 -9.05
C LEU A 157 -26.15 -15.30 -9.82
N LEU A 158 -26.41 -15.11 -11.13
CA LEU A 158 -26.58 -16.22 -12.08
C LEU A 158 -25.24 -16.91 -12.32
#